data_AF-A0ABD0PT23-F1
#
_entry.id   AF-A0ABD0PT23-F1
#
_cell.length_a   1.000
_cell.length_b   1.000
_cell.length_c   1.000
_cell.angle_alpha   90.00
_cell.angle_beta   90.00
_cell.angle_gamma   90.00
#
_symmetry.space_group_name_H-M   'P 1'
#
loop_
_entity.id
_entity.type
_entity.pdbx_description
1 polymer ?
#
loop_
_entity_poly.entity_id
_entity_poly.type
_entity_poly.pdbx_seq_one_letter_code
_entity_poly.pdbx_strand_id
1 'polypeptide(L)'
;MFVRTYGLMYVKNAELFEQFFSELRRYYSHGSSAVNLDDMLAEFWTELLERMFRLVNVQYEFNDSYMECVSRHMEQLKPFGDVPRKLRLQLTRSFIAVRTFTRGLALMPEVVGKVST
;
A
#
# COMPACT_ATOMS: atom_id res chain seq x y z
N MET A 1 -15.13 5.37 -8.81
CA MET A 1 -15.77 4.39 -7.91
C MET A 1 -15.90 4.96 -6.49
N PHE A 2 -14.80 5.21 -5.76
CA PHE A 2 -14.85 5.63 -4.34
C PHE A 2 -15.50 6.99 -4.09
N VAL A 3 -15.36 7.97 -4.98
CA VAL A 3 -16.12 9.23 -4.91
C VAL A 3 -17.64 9.00 -4.91
N ARG A 4 -18.13 8.02 -5.69
CA ARG A 4 -19.57 7.71 -5.75
C ARG A 4 -20.07 7.02 -4.48
N THR A 5 -19.23 6.21 -3.83
CA THR A 5 -19.61 5.45 -2.64
C THR A 5 -19.44 6.24 -1.34
N TYR A 6 -18.34 7.00 -1.21
CA TYR A 6 -17.93 7.65 0.02
C TYR A 6 -17.95 9.19 -0.05
N GLY A 7 -18.24 9.75 -1.23
CA GLY A 7 -18.43 11.19 -1.41
C GLY A 7 -17.24 12.02 -0.94
N LEU A 8 -17.55 13.09 -0.22
CA LEU A 8 -16.58 14.07 0.27
C LEU A 8 -15.57 13.46 1.26
N MET A 9 -15.94 12.41 2.00
CA MET A 9 -15.03 11.76 2.94
C MET A 9 -13.82 11.14 2.23
N TYR A 10 -14.06 10.50 1.08
CA TYR A 10 -12.97 10.02 0.24
C TYR A 10 -12.19 11.18 -0.37
N VAL A 11 -12.86 12.20 -0.92
CA VAL A 11 -12.17 13.34 -1.57
C VAL A 11 -11.19 14.03 -0.61
N LYS A 12 -11.58 14.24 0.65
CA LYS A 12 -10.71 14.87 1.67
C LYS A 12 -9.51 14.00 2.09
N ASN A 13 -9.54 12.70 1.82
CA ASN A 13 -8.52 11.75 2.22
C ASN A 13 -7.92 10.99 1.02
N ALA A 14 -8.18 11.46 -0.20
CA ALA A 14 -7.81 10.75 -1.42
C ALA A 14 -6.29 10.63 -1.58
N GLU A 15 -5.55 11.62 -1.06
CA GLU A 15 -4.10 11.67 -1.09
C GLU A 15 -3.44 10.40 -0.54
N LEU A 16 -3.96 9.83 0.56
CA LEU A 16 -3.45 8.58 1.13
C LEU A 16 -3.46 7.44 0.10
N PHE A 17 -4.55 7.33 -0.66
CA PHE A 17 -4.68 6.31 -1.70
C PHE A 17 -3.82 6.63 -2.92
N GLU A 18 -3.70 7.91 -3.30
CA GLU A 18 -2.84 8.34 -4.41
C GLU A 18 -1.37 8.03 -4.13
N GLN A 19 -0.90 8.30 -2.90
CA GLN A 19 0.44 7.97 -2.43
C GLN A 19 0.65 6.45 -2.43
N PHE A 20 -0.31 5.68 -1.91
CA PHE A 20 -0.27 4.21 -1.96
C PHE A 20 -0.08 3.67 -3.40
N PHE A 21 -0.86 4.15 -4.36
CA PHE A 21 -0.69 3.74 -5.77
C PHE A 21 0.60 4.29 -6.41
N SER A 22 1.11 5.43 -5.94
CA SER A 22 2.42 5.94 -6.34
C SER A 22 3.55 4.99 -5.92
N GLU A 23 3.54 4.55 -4.66
CA GLU A 23 4.55 3.64 -4.13
C GLU A 23 4.49 2.26 -4.78
N LEU A 24 3.30 1.75 -5.11
CA LEU A 24 3.17 0.51 -5.91
C LEU A 24 3.81 0.65 -7.29
N ARG A 25 3.62 1.77 -7.99
CA ARG A 25 4.27 2.04 -9.28
C ARG A 25 5.79 2.18 -9.14
N ARG A 26 6.22 2.80 -8.04
CA ARG A 26 7.64 2.97 -7.72
C ARG A 26 8.30 1.62 -7.41
N TYR A 27 7.64 0.73 -6.67
CA TYR A 27 8.08 -0.66 -6.49
C TYR A 27 8.13 -1.41 -7.83
N TYR A 28 7.10 -1.30 -8.67
CA TYR A 28 7.12 -1.94 -9.98
C TYR A 28 8.34 -1.52 -10.82
N SER A 29 8.68 -0.23 -10.81
CA SER A 29 9.76 0.35 -11.62
C SER A 29 11.15 0.10 -11.03
N HIS A 30 11.32 0.37 -9.72
CA HIS A 30 12.63 0.37 -9.05
C HIS A 30 12.84 -0.83 -8.13
N GLY A 31 11.77 -1.44 -7.62
CA GLY A 31 11.77 -2.66 -6.81
C GLY A 31 12.13 -2.44 -5.36
N SER A 32 12.52 -3.54 -4.71
CA SER A 32 12.79 -3.57 -3.27
C SER A 32 13.92 -2.65 -2.82
N SER A 33 14.82 -2.22 -3.71
CA SER A 33 15.86 -1.24 -3.38
C SER A 33 15.33 0.18 -3.17
N ALA A 34 14.15 0.49 -3.71
CA ALA A 34 13.53 1.81 -3.60
C ALA A 34 12.29 1.82 -2.69
N VAL A 35 11.60 0.69 -2.56
CA VAL A 35 10.35 0.54 -1.81
C VAL A 35 10.31 -0.84 -1.15
N ASN A 36 10.20 -0.89 0.18
CA ASN A 36 9.83 -2.13 0.87
C ASN A 36 8.31 -2.26 0.87
N LEU A 37 7.77 -3.29 0.20
CA LEU A 37 6.32 -3.50 0.10
C LEU A 37 5.65 -3.74 1.46
N ASP A 38 6.31 -4.48 2.35
CA ASP A 38 5.71 -4.84 3.63
C ASP A 38 5.58 -3.61 4.54
N ASP A 39 6.64 -2.78 4.59
CA ASP A 39 6.66 -1.54 5.37
C ASP A 39 5.66 -0.53 4.80
N MET A 40 5.66 -0.33 3.47
CA MET A 40 4.74 0.59 2.79
C MET A 40 3.27 0.19 3.02
N LEU A 41 2.96 -1.11 3.00
CA LEU A 41 1.62 -1.59 3.31
C LEU A 41 1.27 -1.36 4.77
N ALA A 42 2.19 -1.62 5.70
CA ALA A 42 1.95 -1.41 7.13
C ALA A 42 1.68 0.07 7.45
N GLU A 43 2.46 0.98 6.86
CA GLU A 43 2.28 2.43 6.96
C GLU A 43 0.91 2.87 6.42
N PHE A 44 0.56 2.43 5.20
CA PHE A 44 -0.75 2.71 4.61
C PHE A 44 -1.92 2.30 5.51
N TRP A 45 -1.88 1.09 6.08
CA TRP A 45 -2.96 0.61 6.95
C TRP A 45 -3.04 1.34 8.28
N THR A 46 -1.89 1.74 8.82
CA THR A 46 -1.80 2.53 10.06
C THR A 46 -2.40 3.91 9.84
N GLU A 47 -1.97 4.62 8.80
CA GLU A 47 -2.55 5.92 8.44
C GLU A 47 -4.05 5.84 8.13
N LEU A 48 -4.47 4.79 7.41
CA LEU A 48 -5.88 4.58 7.10
C LEU A 48 -6.70 4.36 8.37
N LEU A 49 -6.18 3.60 9.34
CA LEU A 49 -6.84 3.39 10.62
C LEU A 49 -7.02 4.72 11.35
N GLU A 50 -5.97 5.53 11.45
CA GLU A 50 -6.03 6.79 12.18
C GLU A 50 -7.06 7.75 11.59
N ARG A 51 -7.06 7.90 10.26
CA ARG A 51 -8.05 8.73 9.55
C ARG A 51 -9.46 8.19 9.72
N MET A 52 -9.67 6.89 9.55
CA MET A 52 -10.98 6.26 9.70
C MET A 52 -11.52 6.35 11.13
N PHE A 53 -10.65 6.18 12.13
CA PHE A 53 -11.04 6.23 13.53
C PHE A 53 -11.57 7.62 13.91
N ARG A 54 -10.89 8.68 13.48
CA ARG A 54 -11.35 10.07 13.66
C ARG A 54 -12.64 10.34 12.89
N LEU A 55 -12.76 9.84 11.66
CA LEU A 55 -13.95 10.03 10.81
C LEU A 55 -15.21 9.32 11.31
N VAL A 56 -15.06 8.17 11.99
CA VAL A 56 -16.20 7.43 12.56
C VAL A 56 -16.60 8.01 13.92
N ASN A 57 -15.64 8.54 14.68
CA ASN A 57 -15.86 9.04 16.04
C ASN A 57 -15.78 10.57 16.12
N VAL A 58 -16.46 11.27 15.20
CA VAL A 58 -16.41 12.75 15.09
C VAL A 58 -16.87 13.51 16.32
N GLN A 59 -17.56 12.85 17.25
CA GLN A 59 -18.03 13.44 18.51
C GLN A 59 -16.92 13.58 19.55
N TYR A 60 -15.76 12.97 19.32
CA TYR A 60 -14.64 12.95 20.26
C TYR A 60 -13.40 13.57 19.62
N GLU A 61 -12.62 14.26 20.44
CA GLU A 61 -11.28 14.70 20.07
C GLU A 61 -10.25 13.72 20.61
N PHE A 62 -9.39 13.22 19.73
CA PHE A 62 -8.31 12.30 20.08
C PHE A 62 -6.97 13.02 19.97
N ASN A 63 -6.20 12.98 21.05
CA ASN A 63 -4.82 13.45 21.05
C ASN A 63 -3.90 12.43 20.35
N ASP A 64 -2.67 12.86 20.06
CA ASP A 64 -1.74 12.03 19.31
C ASP A 64 -1.29 10.79 20.09
N SER A 65 -1.18 10.88 21.42
CA SER A 65 -0.82 9.72 22.26
C SER A 65 -1.92 8.65 22.27
N TYR A 66 -3.18 9.04 22.21
CA TYR A 66 -4.30 8.11 22.07
C TYR A 66 -4.26 7.44 20.70
N MET A 67 -4.02 8.20 19.63
CA MET A 67 -3.93 7.64 18.29
C MET A 67 -2.73 6.69 18.14
N GLU A 68 -1.59 7.01 18.75
CA GLU A 68 -0.44 6.10 18.80
C GLU A 68 -0.80 4.79 19.52
N CYS A 69 -1.56 4.87 20.62
CA CYS A 69 -2.07 3.70 21.31
C CYS A 69 -2.98 2.85 20.40
N VAL A 70 -3.91 3.47 19.67
CA VAL A 70 -4.79 2.79 18.71
C VAL A 70 -3.97 2.07 17.64
N SER A 71 -2.99 2.76 17.06
CA SER A 71 -2.09 2.22 16.03
C SER A 71 -1.29 1.02 16.53
N ARG A 72 -0.78 1.06 17.77
CA ARG A 72 -0.07 -0.07 18.40
C ARG A 72 -0.94 -1.33 18.59
N HIS A 73 -2.25 -1.16 18.76
CA HIS A 73 -3.18 -2.28 18.97
C HIS A 73 -3.88 -2.76 17.69
N MET A 74 -3.52 -2.21 16.52
CA MET A 74 -4.15 -2.56 15.24
C MET A 74 -4.12 -4.07 14.96
N GLU A 75 -2.99 -4.75 15.23
CA GLU A 75 -2.85 -6.19 14.96
C GLU A 75 -3.79 -7.05 15.81
N GLN A 76 -4.05 -6.63 17.04
CA GLN A 76 -4.89 -7.36 17.99
C GLN A 76 -6.37 -7.10 17.70
N LEU A 77 -6.74 -5.85 17.43
CA LEU A 77 -8.12 -5.44 17.20
C LEU A 77 -8.62 -5.80 15.79
N LYS A 78 -7.72 -5.95 14.82
CA LYS A 78 -8.03 -6.24 13.41
C LYS A 78 -9.22 -5.42 12.88
N PRO A 79 -9.15 -4.07 12.92
CA PRO A 79 -10.26 -3.21 12.51
C PRO A 79 -10.67 -3.41 11.04
N PHE A 80 -9.73 -3.83 10.20
CA PHE A 80 -9.96 -4.19 8.78
C PHE A 80 -10.08 -5.70 8.56
N GLY A 81 -10.22 -6.48 9.63
CA GLY A 81 -10.23 -7.94 9.61
C GLY A 81 -8.98 -8.51 8.94
N ASP A 82 -9.20 -9.46 8.05
CA ASP A 82 -8.14 -10.17 7.32
C ASP A 82 -7.69 -9.46 6.03
N VAL A 83 -8.27 -8.31 5.70
CA VAL A 83 -8.02 -7.60 4.43
C VAL A 83 -6.55 -7.16 4.30
N PRO A 84 -5.91 -6.51 5.31
CA PRO A 84 -4.50 -6.11 5.20
C PRO A 84 -3.56 -7.29 4.90
N ARG A 85 -3.76 -8.40 5.61
CA ARG A 85 -2.96 -9.63 5.43
C ARG A 85 -3.14 -10.23 4.04
N LYS A 86 -4.39 -10.35 3.57
CA LYS A 86 -4.70 -10.90 2.24
C LYS A 86 -4.15 -10.01 1.14
N LEU A 87 -4.33 -8.69 1.25
CA LEU A 87 -3.84 -7.74 0.27
C LEU A 87 -2.31 -7.78 0.17
N ARG A 88 -1.60 -7.83 1.31
CA ARG A 88 -0.14 -8.00 1.34
C ARG A 88 0.30 -9.23 0.57
N LEU A 89 -0.27 -10.40 0.89
CA LEU A 89 0.09 -11.65 0.21
C LEU A 89 -0.17 -11.60 -1.31
N GLN A 90 -1.29 -11.01 -1.72
CA GLN A 90 -1.66 -10.89 -3.13
C GLN A 90 -0.78 -9.90 -3.89
N LEU A 91 -0.52 -8.73 -3.31
CA LEU A 91 0.31 -7.70 -3.93
C LEU A 91 1.76 -8.15 -4.03
N THR A 92 2.35 -8.70 -2.97
CA THR A 92 3.73 -9.18 -2.99
C THR A 92 3.92 -10.24 -4.09
N ARG A 93 3.01 -11.23 -4.17
CA ARG A 93 3.09 -12.28 -5.21
C ARG A 93 2.93 -11.71 -6.62
N SER A 94 1.93 -10.87 -6.84
CA SER A 94 1.63 -10.34 -8.18
C SER A 94 2.71 -9.38 -8.67
N PHE A 95 3.17 -8.44 -7.84
CA PHE A 95 4.17 -7.45 -8.25
C PHE A 95 5.55 -8.08 -8.46
N ILE A 96 5.96 -9.05 -7.64
CA ILE A 96 7.21 -9.79 -7.88
C ILE A 96 7.14 -10.53 -9.22
N ALA A 97 6.04 -11.24 -9.48
CA ALA A 97 5.88 -12.00 -10.72
C ALA A 97 5.92 -11.11 -11.96
N VAL A 98 5.09 -10.06 -12.00
CA VAL A 98 5.00 -9.14 -13.15
C VAL A 98 6.33 -8.44 -13.39
N ARG A 99 7.00 -7.96 -12.34
CA ARG A 99 8.30 -7.28 -12.47
C ARG A 99 9.39 -8.21 -12.96
N THR A 100 9.45 -9.44 -12.45
CA THR A 100 10.45 -10.42 -12.88
C THR A 100 10.24 -10.79 -14.34
N PHE A 101 8.99 -10.99 -14.74
CA PHE A 101 8.62 -11.28 -16.12
C PHE A 101 9.00 -10.13 -17.07
N THR A 102 8.63 -8.89 -16.76
CA THR A 102 8.92 -7.74 -17.63
C THR A 102 10.40 -7.42 -17.69
N ARG A 103 11.13 -7.56 -16.57
CA ARG A 103 12.60 -7.43 -16.56
C ARG A 103 13.26 -8.53 -17.37
N GLY A 104 12.81 -9.78 -17.24
CA GLY A 104 13.31 -10.90 -18.02
C GLY A 104 13.17 -10.65 -19.52
N LEU A 105 11.99 -10.23 -19.97
CA LEU A 105 11.75 -9.87 -21.38
C LEU A 105 12.63 -8.71 -21.85
N ALA A 106 12.81 -7.67 -21.02
CA ALA A 106 13.65 -6.52 -21.37
C ALA A 106 15.14 -6.88 -21.52
N LEU A 107 15.62 -7.90 -20.79
CA LEU A 107 17.00 -8.37 -20.86
C LEU A 107 17.26 -9.32 -22.05
N MET A 108 16.22 -9.92 -22.64
CA MET A 108 16.39 -10.91 -23.72
C MET A 108 17.22 -10.41 -24.91
N PRO A 109 17.00 -9.19 -25.46
CA PRO A 109 17.79 -8.71 -26.60
C PRO A 109 19.27 -8.57 -26.29
N GLU A 110 19.62 -8.14 -25.07
CA GLU A 110 21.00 -8.00 -24.61
C GLU A 110 21.69 -9.37 -24.54
N VAL A 111 21.01 -10.37 -24.00
CA VAL A 111 21.54 -11.74 -23.88
C VAL A 111 21.73 -12.37 -25.27
N VAL A 112 20.74 -12.26 -26.14
CA VAL A 112 20.82 -12.77 -27.52
C VAL A 112 21.95 -12.08 -28.29
N GLY A 113 22.09 -10.76 -28.14
CA GLY A 113 23.16 -10.00 -28.76
C GLY A 113 24.56 -10.47 -28.34
N LYS A 114 24.77 -10.76 -27.05
CA LYS A 114 26.07 -11.23 -26.53
C LYS A 114 26.46 -12.66 -26.95
N VAL A 115 25.48 -13.51 -27.26
CA VAL A 115 25.72 -14.92 -27.64
C VAL A 115 25.83 -15.09 -29.16
N SER A 116 25.28 -14.17 -29.94
CA SER A 116 25.25 -14.24 -31.42
C SER A 116 26.49 -13.63 -32.09
N THR A 117 27.45 -13.15 -31.31
CA THR A 117 28.76 -12.59 -31.74
C THR A 117 29.88 -13.35 -31.06
#